data_AF-A2EQT7-F1
#
_entry.id   AF-A2EQT7-F1
#
_cell.length_a   1.000
_cell.length_b   1.000
_cell.length_c   1.000
_cell.angle_alpha   90.00
_cell.angle_beta   90.00
_cell.angle_gamma   90.00
#
_symmetry.space_group_name_H-M   'P 1'
#
loop_
_entity.id
_entity.type
_entity.pdbx_description
1 polymer ?
#
loop_
_entity_poly.entity_id
_entity_poly.type
_entity_poly.pdbx_seq_one_letter_code
_entity_poly.pdbx_strand_id
1 'polypeptide(L)'
;MTSSKIKGFQLVKKLRLLEDDVQAAKNMRENLMNENDNLQDQIDQIIFQIEEIRANDIKLYDENQETNDNVDETAQATFFGNLNELERQENEINGQTEQFKKQLSDFTHEFATEKQKQKSLREKLQNVQTNYEIQYEITTKAQSDLDVAKEESHKLYEQINELSDSHSEVKAELEKKENMYKYSDDAINNNLKKEKQRLLEEKRALYDKLDKMDANLKKTQDLHDKNVINTGNSIKQKTSVGSWLADRKILLDKIKKKKTVLATEKSSLQREKTMTQNLQSQFKSLFGQTDPGDGSSRLAKLVVQAEIDSIVSEDPSIEEDINSEKDYNATLTEEYNRIMNTLKELERHRNYIINDLNEERIECERKGYLNMLQEELNVLISSASH
;
A
#
# COMPACT_ATOMS: atom_id res chain seq x y z
N MET A 1 -51.92 -49.35 90.96
CA MET A 1 -51.48 -50.30 89.92
C MET A 1 -49.96 -50.22 89.65
N THR A 2 -49.12 -50.21 90.68
CA THR A 2 -47.65 -50.13 90.53
C THR A 2 -46.89 -51.09 91.45
N SER A 3 -47.51 -51.64 92.50
CA SER A 3 -46.84 -52.53 93.44
C SER A 3 -46.66 -53.97 92.93
N SER A 4 -47.59 -54.50 92.12
CA SER A 4 -47.55 -55.91 91.66
C SER A 4 -46.50 -56.17 90.57
N LYS A 5 -46.31 -55.22 89.63
CA LYS A 5 -45.28 -55.32 88.59
C LYS A 5 -43.85 -55.14 89.13
N ILE A 6 -43.65 -54.31 90.16
CA ILE A 6 -42.36 -54.13 90.83
C ILE A 6 -41.99 -55.39 91.63
N LYS A 7 -42.96 -56.03 92.30
CA LYS A 7 -42.75 -57.33 92.98
C LYS A 7 -42.42 -58.45 91.99
N GLY A 8 -43.07 -58.51 90.82
CA GLY A 8 -42.77 -59.50 89.79
C GLY A 8 -41.35 -59.37 89.20
N PHE A 9 -40.89 -58.15 88.92
CA PHE A 9 -39.54 -57.92 88.40
C PHE A 9 -38.46 -58.22 89.46
N GLN A 10 -38.71 -57.90 90.73
CA GLN A 10 -37.82 -58.31 91.82
C GLN A 10 -37.81 -59.82 92.05
N LEU A 11 -38.93 -60.51 91.82
CA LEU A 11 -39.01 -61.96 91.93
C LEU A 11 -38.23 -62.65 90.80
N VAL A 12 -38.34 -62.18 89.56
CA VAL A 12 -37.56 -62.68 88.41
C VAL A 12 -36.08 -62.43 88.62
N LYS A 13 -35.69 -61.26 89.12
CA LYS A 13 -34.28 -60.96 89.43
C LYS A 13 -33.75 -61.85 90.57
N LYS A 14 -34.56 -62.12 91.61
CA LYS A 14 -34.20 -63.05 92.69
C LYS A 14 -34.10 -64.49 92.21
N LEU A 15 -35.01 -64.94 91.34
CA LEU A 15 -34.97 -66.28 90.75
C LEU A 15 -33.72 -66.48 89.87
N ARG A 16 -33.36 -65.47 89.08
CA ARG A 16 -32.13 -65.51 88.27
C ARG A 16 -30.87 -65.54 89.14
N LEU A 17 -30.83 -64.74 90.21
CA LEU A 17 -29.74 -64.81 91.19
C LEU A 17 -29.68 -66.19 91.88
N LEU A 18 -30.84 -66.78 92.21
CA LEU A 18 -30.92 -68.13 92.75
C LEU A 18 -30.45 -69.19 91.75
N GLU A 19 -30.76 -69.05 90.46
CA GLU A 19 -30.25 -69.92 89.41
C GLU A 19 -28.73 -69.78 89.26
N ASP A 20 -28.21 -68.55 89.29
CA ASP A 20 -26.77 -68.28 89.25
C ASP A 20 -26.08 -68.87 90.50
N ASP A 21 -26.66 -68.71 91.69
CA ASP A 21 -26.17 -69.29 92.95
C ASP A 21 -26.23 -70.83 92.93
N VAL A 22 -27.29 -71.42 92.36
CA VAL A 22 -27.43 -72.87 92.17
C VAL A 22 -26.39 -73.39 91.18
N GLN A 23 -26.12 -72.65 90.11
CA GLN A 23 -25.10 -73.02 89.14
C GLN A 23 -23.69 -72.90 89.73
N ALA A 24 -23.42 -71.85 90.51
CA ALA A 24 -22.18 -71.72 91.26
C ALA A 24 -22.00 -72.86 92.27
N ALA A 25 -23.06 -73.24 92.99
CA ALA A 25 -23.04 -74.36 93.91
C ALA A 25 -22.82 -75.71 93.20
N LYS A 26 -23.39 -75.91 92.01
CA LYS A 26 -23.13 -77.10 91.18
C LYS A 26 -21.67 -77.19 90.76
N ASN A 27 -21.11 -76.09 90.25
CA ASN A 27 -19.70 -76.03 89.86
C ASN A 27 -18.78 -76.26 91.06
N MET A 28 -19.12 -75.70 92.23
CA MET A 28 -18.34 -75.89 93.45
C MET A 28 -18.43 -77.35 93.95
N ARG A 29 -19.60 -77.99 93.83
CA ARG A 29 -19.76 -79.41 94.15
C ARG A 29 -18.94 -80.31 93.22
N GLU A 30 -18.89 -79.98 91.93
CA GLU A 30 -18.10 -80.71 90.94
C GLU A 30 -16.60 -80.56 91.22
N ASN A 31 -16.13 -79.36 91.54
CA ASN A 31 -14.76 -79.14 91.98
C ASN A 31 -14.41 -79.93 93.25
N LEU A 32 -15.31 -79.95 94.24
CA LEU A 32 -15.12 -80.73 95.47
C LEU A 32 -15.12 -82.24 95.23
N MET A 33 -15.91 -82.74 94.26
CA MET A 33 -15.85 -84.15 93.86
C MET A 33 -14.50 -84.48 93.23
N ASN A 34 -14.01 -83.63 92.33
CA ASN A 34 -12.69 -83.80 91.71
C ASN A 34 -11.56 -83.74 92.74
N GLU A 35 -11.64 -82.84 93.73
CA GLU A 35 -10.68 -82.81 94.85
C GLU A 35 -10.76 -84.07 95.72
N ASN A 36 -11.97 -84.58 95.97
CA ASN A 36 -12.15 -85.79 96.77
C ASN A 36 -11.61 -87.03 96.06
N ASP A 37 -11.80 -87.14 94.74
CA ASP A 37 -11.22 -88.22 93.94
C ASP A 37 -9.69 -88.14 93.95
N ASN A 38 -9.12 -86.93 93.81
CA ASN A 38 -7.67 -86.73 93.88
C ASN A 38 -7.09 -87.03 95.27
N LEU A 39 -7.82 -86.71 96.34
CA LEU A 39 -7.44 -87.09 97.71
C LEU A 39 -7.53 -88.61 97.92
N GLN A 40 -8.52 -89.27 97.33
CA GLN A 40 -8.66 -90.73 97.39
C GLN A 40 -7.49 -91.41 96.69
N ASP A 41 -7.08 -90.93 95.52
CA ASP A 41 -5.89 -91.42 94.80
C ASP A 41 -4.62 -91.24 95.65
N GLN A 42 -4.48 -90.11 96.35
CA GLN A 42 -3.37 -89.89 97.28
C GLN A 42 -3.40 -90.86 98.47
N ILE A 43 -4.57 -91.14 99.02
CA ILE A 43 -4.74 -92.12 100.11
C ILE A 43 -4.33 -93.52 99.63
N ASP A 44 -4.80 -93.94 98.47
CA ASP A 44 -4.49 -95.27 97.92
C ASP A 44 -2.98 -95.40 97.66
N GLN A 45 -2.33 -94.33 97.19
CA GLN A 45 -0.88 -94.28 97.00
C GLN A 45 -0.10 -94.38 98.32
N ILE A 46 -0.59 -93.73 99.39
CA ILE A 46 -0.01 -93.84 100.74
C ILE A 46 -0.24 -95.22 101.33
N ILE A 47 -1.42 -95.83 101.15
CA ILE A 47 -1.70 -97.21 101.57
C ILE A 47 -0.72 -98.17 100.91
N PHE A 48 -0.51 -98.02 99.60
CA PHE A 48 0.46 -98.82 98.87
C PHE A 48 1.88 -98.69 99.46
N GLN A 49 2.32 -97.47 99.76
CA GLN A 49 3.62 -97.24 100.41
C GLN A 49 3.69 -97.86 101.83
N ILE A 50 2.61 -97.82 102.61
CA ILE A 50 2.55 -98.46 103.92
C ILE A 50 2.61 -99.99 103.81
N GLU A 51 1.93 -100.58 102.82
CA GLU A 51 1.98 -102.02 102.57
C GLU A 51 3.37 -102.46 102.09
N GLU A 52 4.04 -101.66 101.26
CA GLU A 52 5.41 -101.88 100.84
C GLU A 52 6.39 -101.83 102.03
N ILE A 53 6.22 -100.86 102.94
CA ILE A 53 7.01 -100.77 104.18
C ILE A 53 6.73 -101.99 105.08
N ARG A 54 5.47 -102.40 105.26
CA ARG A 54 5.13 -103.61 106.04
C ARG A 54 5.71 -104.88 105.43
N ALA A 55 5.71 -105.01 104.10
CA ALA A 55 6.33 -106.13 103.43
C ALA A 55 7.85 -106.16 103.65
N ASN A 56 8.50 -104.99 103.70
CA ASN A 56 9.92 -104.87 104.04
C ASN A 56 10.20 -105.17 105.52
N ASP A 57 9.33 -104.75 106.45
CA ASP A 57 9.46 -105.10 107.88
C ASP A 57 9.28 -106.62 108.12
N ILE A 58 8.40 -107.28 107.37
CA ILE A 58 8.21 -108.74 107.44
C ILE A 58 9.45 -109.48 106.92
N LYS A 59 10.08 -108.99 105.84
CA LYS A 59 11.34 -109.56 105.32
C LYS A 59 12.50 -109.42 106.32
N LEU A 60 12.59 -108.30 107.02
CA LEU A 60 13.60 -108.08 108.07
C LEU A 60 13.36 -108.91 109.34
N TYR A 61 12.12 -109.33 109.60
CA TYR A 61 11.79 -110.23 110.72
C TYR A 61 12.09 -111.70 110.39
N ASP A 62 11.95 -112.13 109.13
CA ASP A 62 12.28 -113.50 108.68
C ASP A 62 13.81 -113.72 108.49
N GLU A 63 14.58 -112.69 108.12
CA GLU A 63 16.05 -112.81 107.96
C GLU A 63 16.83 -112.86 109.29
N ASN A 64 16.21 -112.53 110.43
CA ASN A 64 16.87 -112.56 111.75
C ASN A 64 16.67 -113.88 112.54
N GLN A 65 15.99 -114.90 111.98
CA GLN A 65 15.81 -116.21 112.64
C GLN A 65 16.69 -117.35 112.13
N GLU A 66 17.48 -117.15 111.08
CA GLU A 66 18.46 -118.14 110.64
C GLU A 66 19.81 -117.47 110.40
N THR A 67 20.69 -117.50 111.40
CA THR A 67 22.14 -117.73 111.24
C THR A 67 22.82 -117.65 112.60
N ASN A 68 22.85 -118.80 113.29
CA ASN A 68 23.85 -119.08 114.30
C ASN A 68 24.69 -120.26 113.78
N ASP A 69 26.01 -120.11 113.94
CA ASP A 69 27.05 -121.12 113.79
C ASP A 69 27.39 -121.62 112.37
N ASN A 70 28.36 -120.95 111.73
CA ASN A 70 29.70 -121.54 111.47
C ASN A 70 30.54 -120.61 110.59
N VAL A 71 31.61 -120.08 111.17
CA VAL A 71 32.69 -119.40 110.43
C VAL A 71 33.60 -120.49 109.86
N ASP A 72 33.66 -120.60 108.54
CA ASP A 72 34.66 -121.41 107.85
C ASP A 72 35.14 -120.70 106.57
N GLU A 73 36.39 -120.94 106.19
CA GLU A 73 37.28 -120.17 105.28
C GLU A 73 36.72 -119.83 103.87
N THR A 74 35.55 -120.36 103.50
CA THR A 74 34.77 -119.95 102.32
C THR A 74 34.34 -118.48 102.29
N ALA A 75 34.15 -117.83 103.44
CA ALA A 75 33.69 -116.43 103.50
C ALA A 75 34.68 -115.45 102.85
N GLN A 76 35.99 -115.75 102.88
CA GLN A 76 37.02 -114.89 102.31
C GLN A 76 37.06 -114.98 100.78
N ALA A 77 36.84 -116.17 100.21
CA ALA A 77 36.70 -116.37 98.78
C ALA A 77 35.42 -115.69 98.24
N THR A 78 34.31 -115.75 98.99
CA THR A 78 33.07 -115.06 98.65
C THR A 78 33.21 -113.53 98.77
N PHE A 79 33.96 -113.03 99.77
CA PHE A 79 34.23 -111.60 99.92
C PHE A 79 35.04 -111.03 98.75
N PHE A 80 36.16 -111.66 98.37
CA PHE A 80 36.95 -111.21 97.22
C PHE A 80 36.22 -111.42 95.88
N GLY A 81 35.37 -112.45 95.76
CA GLY A 81 34.47 -112.63 94.63
C GLY A 81 33.46 -111.47 94.50
N ASN A 82 32.82 -111.09 95.60
CA ASN A 82 31.90 -109.95 95.65
C ASN A 82 32.63 -108.61 95.43
N LEU A 83 33.85 -108.46 95.94
CA LEU A 83 34.67 -107.27 95.71
C LEU A 83 35.06 -107.13 94.23
N ASN A 84 35.49 -108.21 93.59
CA ASN A 84 35.78 -108.22 92.15
C ASN A 84 34.53 -107.94 91.31
N GLU A 85 33.36 -108.45 91.72
CA GLU A 85 32.10 -108.15 91.04
C GLU A 85 31.70 -106.68 91.23
N LEU A 86 31.92 -106.11 92.41
CA LEU A 86 31.72 -104.67 92.67
C LEU A 86 32.72 -103.81 91.88
N GLU A 87 33.99 -104.18 91.80
CA GLU A 87 34.99 -103.50 90.95
C GLU A 87 34.61 -103.62 89.47
N ARG A 88 34.06 -104.76 89.04
CA ARG A 88 33.55 -104.94 87.67
C ARG A 88 32.36 -104.02 87.41
N GLN A 89 31.41 -103.95 88.34
CA GLN A 89 30.25 -103.06 88.27
C GLN A 89 30.66 -101.59 88.31
N GLU A 90 31.64 -101.21 89.13
CA GLU A 90 32.19 -99.86 89.17
C GLU A 90 32.84 -99.49 87.83
N ASN A 91 33.65 -100.38 87.27
CA ASN A 91 34.25 -100.17 85.95
C ASN A 91 33.19 -100.09 84.83
N GLU A 92 32.12 -100.89 84.91
CA GLU A 92 31.01 -100.85 83.97
C GLU A 92 30.22 -99.53 84.08
N ILE A 93 29.89 -99.09 85.29
CA ILE A 93 29.20 -97.82 85.56
C ILE A 93 30.08 -96.63 85.14
N ASN A 94 31.39 -96.68 85.38
CA ASN A 94 32.33 -95.66 84.92
C ASN A 94 32.40 -95.64 83.38
N GLY A 95 32.40 -96.81 82.74
CA GLY A 95 32.31 -96.94 81.29
C GLY A 95 31.02 -96.32 80.73
N GLN A 96 29.88 -96.60 81.34
CA GLN A 96 28.59 -95.99 80.97
C GLN A 96 28.58 -94.47 81.22
N THR A 97 29.17 -94.01 82.32
CA THR A 97 29.28 -92.59 82.66
C THR A 97 30.11 -91.83 81.62
N GLU A 98 31.24 -92.38 81.19
CA GLU A 98 32.06 -91.78 80.13
C GLU A 98 31.35 -91.81 78.77
N GLN A 99 30.58 -92.87 78.46
CA GLN A 99 29.73 -92.89 77.27
C GLN A 99 28.66 -91.79 77.31
N PHE A 100 27.98 -91.61 78.45
CA PHE A 100 26.98 -90.55 78.61
C PHE A 100 27.59 -89.16 78.54
N LYS A 101 28.78 -88.94 79.12
CA LYS A 101 29.51 -87.67 78.96
C LYS A 101 29.83 -87.37 77.49
N LYS A 102 30.27 -88.39 76.74
CA LYS A 102 30.54 -88.25 75.31
C LYS A 102 29.27 -87.92 74.52
N GLN A 103 28.18 -88.64 74.76
CA GLN A 103 26.88 -88.36 74.15
C GLN A 103 26.38 -86.95 74.48
N LEU A 104 26.52 -86.50 75.73
CA LEU A 104 26.15 -85.14 76.14
C LEU A 104 26.98 -84.09 75.40
N SER A 105 28.29 -84.32 75.26
CA SER A 105 29.17 -83.45 74.48
C SER A 105 28.75 -83.38 73.01
N ASP A 106 28.47 -84.53 72.39
CA ASP A 106 28.03 -84.62 70.99
C ASP A 106 26.69 -83.89 70.80
N PHE A 107 25.70 -84.12 71.67
CA PHE A 107 24.42 -83.40 71.64
C PHE A 107 24.57 -81.90 71.85
N THR A 108 25.49 -81.47 72.73
CA THR A 108 25.75 -80.04 72.96
C THR A 108 26.34 -79.39 71.71
N HIS A 109 27.28 -80.09 71.04
CA HIS A 109 27.87 -79.64 69.79
C HIS A 109 26.83 -79.58 68.65
N GLU A 110 26.01 -80.62 68.49
CA GLU A 110 24.92 -80.63 67.50
C GLU A 110 23.91 -79.50 67.76
N PHE A 111 23.50 -79.30 69.01
CA PHE A 111 22.61 -78.21 69.39
C PHE A 111 23.20 -76.83 69.07
N ALA A 112 24.47 -76.60 69.38
CA ALA A 112 25.16 -75.36 69.05
C ALA A 112 25.24 -75.14 67.53
N THR A 113 25.55 -76.19 66.77
CA THR A 113 25.63 -76.17 65.30
C THR A 113 24.26 -75.84 64.69
N GLU A 114 23.20 -76.47 65.17
CA GLU A 114 21.84 -76.27 64.67
C GLU A 114 21.32 -74.88 65.03
N LYS A 115 21.63 -74.39 66.24
CA LYS A 115 21.36 -73.00 66.63
C LYS A 115 22.05 -71.99 65.72
N GLN A 116 23.29 -72.25 65.31
CA GLN A 116 24.02 -71.38 64.37
C GLN A 116 23.40 -71.43 62.97
N LYS A 117 23.02 -72.61 62.47
CA LYS A 117 22.28 -72.74 61.20
C LYS A 117 20.96 -71.99 61.23
N GLN A 118 20.19 -72.11 62.33
CA GLN A 118 18.93 -71.40 62.51
C GLN A 118 19.12 -69.88 62.44
N LYS A 119 20.18 -69.36 63.09
CA LYS A 119 20.52 -67.94 63.03
C LYS A 119 20.83 -67.50 61.60
N SER A 120 21.69 -68.22 60.89
CA SER A 120 22.02 -67.95 59.49
C SER A 120 20.78 -68.01 58.59
N LEU A 121 19.87 -68.96 58.80
CA LEU A 121 18.64 -69.07 58.01
C LEU A 121 17.69 -67.90 58.26
N ARG A 122 17.57 -67.43 59.52
CA ARG A 122 16.79 -66.23 59.85
C ARG A 122 17.34 -64.98 59.16
N GLU A 123 18.66 -64.79 59.20
CA GLU A 123 19.31 -63.65 58.52
C GLU A 123 19.10 -63.71 56.99
N LYS A 124 19.22 -64.90 56.39
CA LYS A 124 18.92 -65.08 54.95
C LYS A 124 17.46 -64.79 54.62
N LEU A 125 16.52 -65.27 55.44
CA LEU A 125 15.10 -65.03 55.23
C LEU A 125 14.77 -63.53 55.32
N GLN A 126 15.33 -62.85 56.32
CA GLN A 126 15.17 -61.40 56.47
C GLN A 126 15.72 -60.64 55.26
N ASN A 127 16.93 -60.98 54.78
CA ASN A 127 17.50 -60.37 53.57
C ASN A 127 16.64 -60.60 52.33
N VAL A 128 16.07 -61.80 52.16
CA VAL A 128 15.17 -62.10 51.04
C VAL A 128 13.88 -61.29 51.14
N GLN A 129 13.30 -61.14 52.34
CA GLN A 129 12.11 -60.31 52.56
C GLN A 129 12.38 -58.84 52.22
N THR A 130 13.48 -58.27 52.73
CA THR A 130 13.85 -56.88 52.44
C THR A 130 14.11 -56.67 50.95
N ASN A 131 14.81 -57.60 50.29
CA ASN A 131 15.03 -57.51 48.84
C ASN A 131 13.71 -57.62 48.05
N TYR A 132 12.78 -58.47 48.48
CA TYR A 132 11.46 -58.59 47.86
C TYR A 132 10.67 -57.29 47.99
N GLU A 133 10.65 -56.66 49.16
CA GLU A 133 9.98 -55.37 49.40
C GLU A 133 10.55 -54.27 48.50
N ILE A 134 11.88 -54.18 48.42
CA ILE A 134 12.56 -53.20 47.53
C ILE A 134 12.16 -53.45 46.06
N GLN A 135 12.18 -54.71 45.61
CA GLN A 135 11.81 -55.04 44.23
C GLN A 135 10.33 -54.73 43.94
N TYR A 136 9.45 -54.98 44.92
CA TYR A 136 8.04 -54.66 44.83
C TYR A 136 7.82 -53.15 44.69
N GLU A 137 8.49 -52.34 45.50
CA GLU A 137 8.43 -50.87 45.40
C GLU A 137 8.95 -50.36 44.06
N ILE A 138 10.12 -50.86 43.61
CA ILE A 138 10.69 -50.50 42.31
C ILE A 138 9.72 -50.83 41.17
N THR A 139 9.13 -52.02 41.20
CA THR A 139 8.20 -52.47 40.16
C THR A 139 6.93 -51.61 40.15
N THR A 140 6.39 -51.30 41.33
CA THR A 140 5.19 -50.46 41.46
C THR A 140 5.45 -49.05 40.95
N LYS A 141 6.61 -48.48 41.28
CA LYS A 141 7.01 -47.15 40.79
C LYS A 141 7.22 -47.15 39.27
N ALA A 142 7.94 -48.14 38.74
CA ALA A 142 8.16 -48.27 37.30
C ALA A 142 6.84 -48.42 36.53
N GLN A 143 5.86 -49.12 37.10
CA GLN A 143 4.52 -49.24 36.52
C GLN A 143 3.79 -47.89 36.49
N SER A 144 3.86 -47.13 37.60
CA SER A 144 3.29 -45.77 37.66
C SER A 144 3.95 -44.84 36.64
N ASP A 145 5.28 -44.86 36.54
CA ASP A 145 6.02 -44.04 35.58
C ASP A 145 5.69 -44.42 34.13
N LEU A 146 5.49 -45.71 33.85
CA LEU A 146 5.05 -46.20 32.55
C LEU A 146 3.65 -45.69 32.18
N ASP A 147 2.72 -45.68 33.13
CA ASP A 147 1.35 -45.22 32.89
C ASP A 147 1.32 -43.70 32.64
N VAL A 148 2.14 -42.92 33.34
CA VAL A 148 2.34 -41.48 33.05
C VAL A 148 2.90 -41.28 31.64
N ALA A 149 3.94 -42.03 31.26
CA ALA A 149 4.55 -41.91 29.93
C ALA A 149 3.57 -42.29 28.79
N LYS A 150 2.69 -43.27 29.01
CA LYS A 150 1.63 -43.62 28.05
C LYS A 150 0.62 -42.49 27.88
N GLU A 151 0.20 -41.86 28.97
CA GLU A 151 -0.74 -40.74 28.96
C GLU A 151 -0.14 -39.53 28.24
N GLU A 152 1.13 -39.20 28.51
CA GLU A 152 1.84 -38.14 27.79
C GLU A 152 1.98 -38.44 26.30
N SER A 153 2.30 -39.69 25.95
CA SER A 153 2.36 -40.14 24.55
C SER A 153 1.01 -39.97 23.85
N HIS A 154 -0.10 -40.35 24.50
CA HIS A 154 -1.45 -40.17 23.95
C HIS A 154 -1.77 -38.70 23.67
N LYS A 155 -1.47 -37.81 24.62
CA LYS A 155 -1.66 -36.36 24.45
C LYS A 155 -0.85 -35.79 23.29
N LEU A 156 0.40 -36.24 23.13
CA LEU A 156 1.23 -35.82 22.00
C LEU A 156 0.66 -36.32 20.66
N TYR A 157 0.13 -37.53 20.61
CA TYR A 157 -0.55 -38.04 19.42
C TYR A 157 -1.80 -37.23 19.05
N GLU A 158 -2.62 -36.85 20.04
CA GLU A 158 -3.78 -35.97 19.83
C GLU A 158 -3.34 -34.61 19.29
N GLN A 159 -2.33 -33.98 19.89
CA GLN A 159 -1.78 -32.70 19.42
C GLN A 159 -1.25 -32.79 17.98
N ILE A 160 -0.59 -33.89 17.62
CA ILE A 160 -0.10 -34.11 16.24
C ILE A 160 -1.28 -34.20 15.27
N ASN A 161 -2.35 -34.89 15.63
CA ASN A 161 -3.54 -35.00 14.79
C ASN A 161 -4.22 -33.64 14.61
N GLU A 162 -4.41 -32.87 15.68
CA GLU A 162 -4.96 -31.51 15.63
C GLU A 162 -4.12 -30.58 14.75
N LEU A 163 -2.78 -30.64 14.89
CA LEU A 163 -1.87 -29.87 14.04
C LEU A 163 -1.93 -30.30 12.57
N SER A 164 -2.08 -31.60 12.31
CA SER A 164 -2.23 -32.13 10.95
C SER A 164 -3.52 -31.64 10.30
N ASP A 165 -4.62 -31.63 11.04
CA ASP A 165 -5.91 -31.13 10.57
C ASP A 165 -5.84 -29.62 10.29
N SER A 166 -5.27 -28.84 11.22
CA SER A 166 -5.05 -27.40 11.04
C SER A 166 -4.16 -27.10 9.83
N HIS A 167 -3.09 -27.87 9.62
CA HIS A 167 -2.24 -27.73 8.44
C HIS A 167 -3.01 -28.03 7.13
N SER A 168 -3.87 -29.05 7.14
CA SER A 168 -4.72 -29.40 6.00
C SER A 168 -5.69 -28.25 5.65
N GLU A 169 -6.33 -27.66 6.66
CA GLU A 169 -7.24 -26.53 6.49
C GLU A 169 -6.52 -25.29 5.92
N VAL A 170 -5.38 -24.93 6.50
CA VAL A 170 -4.57 -23.79 6.04
C VAL A 170 -4.09 -24.00 4.60
N LYS A 171 -3.69 -25.22 4.25
CA LYS A 171 -3.29 -25.58 2.88
C LYS A 171 -4.44 -25.42 1.89
N ALA A 172 -5.64 -25.87 2.25
CA ALA A 172 -6.83 -25.72 1.42
C ALA A 172 -7.25 -24.24 1.26
N GLU A 173 -7.11 -23.43 2.32
CA GLU A 173 -7.38 -21.99 2.24
C GLU A 173 -6.36 -21.28 1.35
N LEU A 174 -5.07 -21.63 1.45
CA LEU A 174 -4.01 -21.09 0.60
C LEU A 174 -4.31 -21.36 -0.88
N GLU A 175 -4.63 -22.62 -1.24
CA GLU A 175 -4.95 -23.01 -2.61
C GLU A 175 -6.17 -22.24 -3.15
N LYS A 176 -7.20 -22.06 -2.32
CA LYS A 176 -8.37 -21.25 -2.66
C LYS A 176 -7.99 -19.78 -2.93
N LYS A 177 -7.13 -19.19 -2.09
CA LYS A 177 -6.65 -17.81 -2.26
C LYS A 177 -5.81 -17.66 -3.51
N GLU A 178 -4.87 -18.58 -3.77
CA GLU A 178 -4.06 -18.58 -4.99
C GLU A 178 -4.91 -18.65 -6.26
N ASN A 179 -5.93 -19.51 -6.26
CA ASN A 179 -6.87 -19.62 -7.38
C ASN A 179 -7.69 -18.34 -7.57
N MET A 180 -8.13 -17.68 -6.49
CA MET A 180 -8.79 -16.38 -6.57
C MET A 180 -7.87 -15.29 -7.12
N TYR A 181 -6.59 -15.26 -6.71
CA TYR A 181 -5.63 -14.29 -7.24
C TYR A 181 -5.36 -14.52 -8.72
N LYS A 182 -5.16 -15.76 -9.16
CA LYS A 182 -5.00 -16.08 -10.59
C LYS A 182 -6.20 -15.63 -11.40
N TYR A 183 -7.42 -15.94 -10.95
CA TYR A 183 -8.64 -15.50 -11.63
C TYR A 183 -8.76 -13.97 -11.69
N SER A 184 -8.47 -13.28 -10.59
CA SER A 184 -8.51 -11.81 -10.52
C SER A 184 -7.47 -11.20 -11.46
N ASP A 185 -6.25 -11.73 -11.48
CA ASP A 185 -5.17 -11.23 -12.32
C ASP A 185 -5.48 -11.46 -13.81
N ASP A 186 -5.99 -12.63 -14.17
CA ASP A 186 -6.47 -12.92 -15.52
C ASP A 186 -7.62 -11.99 -15.94
N ALA A 187 -8.57 -11.72 -15.05
CA ALA A 187 -9.69 -10.81 -15.32
C ALA A 187 -9.20 -9.37 -15.54
N ILE A 188 -8.29 -8.88 -14.68
CA ILE A 188 -7.68 -7.55 -14.79
C ILE A 188 -6.87 -7.45 -16.09
N ASN A 189 -6.00 -8.41 -16.36
CA ASN A 189 -5.16 -8.42 -17.56
C ASN A 189 -5.99 -8.48 -18.85
N ASN A 190 -7.06 -9.29 -18.87
CA ASN A 190 -7.97 -9.33 -20.00
C ASN A 190 -8.74 -8.02 -20.20
N ASN A 191 -9.20 -7.39 -19.12
CA ASN A 191 -9.88 -6.09 -19.19
C ASN A 191 -8.93 -4.99 -19.65
N LEU A 192 -7.72 -4.91 -19.10
CA LEU A 192 -6.68 -3.97 -19.53
C LEU A 192 -6.31 -4.16 -21.00
N LYS A 193 -6.21 -5.42 -21.47
CA LYS A 193 -5.94 -5.72 -22.88
C LYS A 193 -7.07 -5.23 -23.80
N LYS A 194 -8.33 -5.48 -23.42
CA LYS A 194 -9.51 -4.99 -24.16
C LYS A 194 -9.56 -3.46 -24.19
N GLU A 195 -9.33 -2.81 -23.05
CA GLU A 195 -9.35 -1.36 -22.95
C GLU A 195 -8.22 -0.70 -23.75
N LYS A 196 -7.01 -1.25 -23.68
CA LYS A 196 -5.87 -0.82 -24.51
C LYS A 196 -6.21 -0.91 -26.00
N GLN A 197 -6.84 -2.00 -26.42
CA GLN A 197 -7.23 -2.19 -27.82
C GLN A 197 -8.30 -1.18 -28.25
N ARG A 198 -9.32 -0.95 -27.42
CA ARG A 198 -10.35 0.08 -27.65
C ARG A 198 -9.72 1.47 -27.81
N LEU A 199 -8.81 1.85 -26.93
CA LEU A 199 -8.13 3.15 -26.99
C LEU A 199 -7.25 3.29 -28.24
N LEU A 200 -6.60 2.21 -28.69
CA LEU A 200 -5.84 2.22 -29.94
C LEU A 200 -6.73 2.40 -31.17
N GLU A 201 -7.90 1.75 -31.20
CA GLU A 201 -8.89 1.90 -32.27
C GLU A 201 -9.48 3.33 -32.27
N GLU A 202 -9.82 3.88 -31.10
CA GLU A 202 -10.30 5.25 -30.97
C GLU A 202 -9.25 6.28 -31.41
N LYS A 203 -7.99 6.09 -30.99
CA LYS A 203 -6.86 6.93 -31.41
C LYS A 203 -6.71 6.92 -32.93
N ARG A 204 -6.78 5.75 -33.58
CA ARG A 204 -6.73 5.64 -35.04
C ARG A 204 -7.89 6.38 -35.71
N ALA A 205 -9.11 6.19 -35.21
CA ALA A 205 -10.29 6.87 -35.74
C ALA A 205 -10.22 8.41 -35.60
N LEU A 206 -9.58 8.91 -34.55
CA LEU A 206 -9.33 10.35 -34.38
C LEU A 206 -8.30 10.88 -35.38
N TYR A 207 -7.19 10.16 -35.64
CA TYR A 207 -6.25 10.54 -36.69
C TYR A 207 -6.89 10.53 -38.08
N ASP A 208 -7.68 9.51 -38.41
CA ASP A 208 -8.40 9.46 -39.69
C ASP A 208 -9.39 10.63 -39.85
N LYS A 209 -9.98 11.10 -38.74
CA LYS A 209 -10.83 12.30 -38.74
C LYS A 209 -10.02 13.58 -38.92
N LEU A 210 -8.86 13.69 -38.26
CA LEU A 210 -7.95 14.82 -38.37
C LEU A 210 -7.46 14.98 -39.82
N ASP A 211 -6.99 13.89 -40.43
CA ASP A 211 -6.52 13.88 -41.82
C ASP A 211 -7.63 14.33 -42.80
N LYS A 212 -8.88 13.91 -42.56
CA LYS A 212 -10.04 14.36 -43.35
C LYS A 212 -10.35 15.84 -43.12
N MET A 213 -10.24 16.33 -41.89
CA MET A 213 -10.43 17.75 -41.58
C MET A 213 -9.35 18.60 -42.25
N ASP A 214 -8.09 18.20 -42.18
CA ASP A 214 -6.97 18.89 -42.83
C ASP A 214 -7.13 18.92 -44.35
N ALA A 215 -7.54 17.80 -44.97
CA ALA A 215 -7.83 17.74 -46.39
C ALA A 215 -8.99 18.67 -46.79
N ASN A 216 -10.03 18.77 -45.95
CA ASN A 216 -11.16 19.67 -46.19
C ASN A 216 -10.78 21.15 -45.98
N LEU A 217 -9.96 21.44 -44.97
CA LEU A 217 -9.45 22.79 -44.70
C LEU A 217 -8.60 23.26 -45.89
N LYS A 218 -7.69 22.41 -46.37
CA LYS A 218 -6.88 22.70 -47.56
C LYS A 218 -7.74 22.99 -48.79
N LYS A 219 -8.76 22.16 -49.07
CA LYS A 219 -9.72 22.41 -50.17
C LYS A 219 -10.47 23.74 -50.01
N THR A 220 -10.86 24.06 -48.78
CA THR A 220 -11.58 25.31 -48.48
C THR A 220 -10.67 26.53 -48.67
N GLN A 221 -9.41 26.42 -48.25
CA GLN A 221 -8.39 27.45 -48.46
C GLN A 221 -8.08 27.65 -49.95
N ASP A 222 -7.85 26.57 -50.70
CA ASP A 222 -7.64 26.62 -52.15
C ASP A 222 -8.84 27.27 -52.89
N LEU A 223 -10.06 27.00 -52.43
CA LEU A 223 -11.27 27.61 -52.99
C LEU A 223 -11.36 29.10 -52.64
N HIS A 224 -11.07 29.46 -51.40
CA HIS A 224 -11.03 30.85 -50.94
C HIS A 224 -10.01 31.66 -51.76
N ASP A 225 -8.80 31.15 -51.94
CA ASP A 225 -7.73 31.82 -52.68
C ASP A 225 -8.10 32.01 -54.16
N LYS A 226 -8.71 31.00 -54.78
CA LYS A 226 -9.29 31.14 -56.14
C LYS A 226 -10.36 32.22 -56.19
N ASN A 227 -11.24 32.30 -55.20
CA ASN A 227 -12.29 33.32 -55.14
C ASN A 227 -11.72 34.72 -54.92
N VAL A 228 -10.69 34.88 -54.10
CA VAL A 228 -9.98 36.17 -53.92
C VAL A 228 -9.32 36.62 -55.22
N ILE A 229 -8.66 35.71 -55.95
CA ILE A 229 -8.06 36.02 -57.25
C ILE A 229 -9.16 36.43 -58.25
N ASN A 230 -10.25 35.68 -58.33
CA ASN A 230 -11.35 35.96 -59.25
C ASN A 230 -12.05 37.30 -58.94
N THR A 231 -12.31 37.59 -57.66
CA THR A 231 -12.89 38.87 -57.24
C THR A 231 -11.92 40.03 -57.49
N GLY A 232 -10.63 39.86 -57.20
CA GLY A 232 -9.58 40.83 -57.52
C GLY A 232 -9.50 41.13 -59.01
N ASN A 233 -9.58 40.12 -59.88
CA ASN A 233 -9.62 40.28 -61.33
C ASN A 233 -10.89 41.02 -61.80
N SER A 234 -12.05 40.69 -61.23
CA SER A 234 -13.31 41.38 -61.53
C SER A 234 -13.26 42.86 -61.12
N ILE A 235 -12.69 43.17 -59.95
CA ILE A 235 -12.49 44.55 -59.49
C ILE A 235 -11.55 45.28 -60.45
N LYS A 236 -10.40 44.70 -60.82
CA LYS A 236 -9.47 45.30 -61.80
C LYS A 236 -10.15 45.60 -63.14
N GLN A 237 -10.97 44.68 -63.65
CA GLN A 237 -11.76 44.91 -64.86
C GLN A 237 -12.76 46.07 -64.68
N LYS A 238 -13.52 46.09 -63.58
CA LYS A 238 -14.47 47.18 -63.29
C LYS A 238 -13.77 48.54 -63.15
N THR A 239 -12.63 48.59 -62.47
CA THR A 239 -11.82 49.81 -62.33
C THR A 239 -11.26 50.26 -63.68
N SER A 240 -10.77 49.33 -64.51
CA SER A 240 -10.31 49.62 -65.87
C SER A 240 -11.43 50.22 -66.73
N VAL A 241 -12.62 49.59 -66.74
CA VAL A 241 -13.80 50.13 -67.43
C VAL A 241 -14.19 51.51 -66.87
N GLY A 242 -14.15 51.68 -65.55
CA GLY A 242 -14.42 52.95 -64.89
C GLY A 242 -13.45 54.05 -65.32
N SER A 243 -12.14 53.75 -65.40
CA SER A 243 -11.12 54.69 -65.89
C SER A 243 -11.36 55.08 -67.35
N TRP A 244 -11.69 54.10 -68.21
CA TRP A 244 -12.00 54.36 -69.61
C TRP A 244 -13.26 55.22 -69.79
N LEU A 245 -14.29 55.00 -68.97
CA LEU A 245 -15.50 55.85 -68.98
C LEU A 245 -15.19 57.27 -68.52
N ALA A 246 -14.33 57.45 -67.52
CA ALA A 246 -13.87 58.75 -67.06
C ALA A 246 -13.07 59.48 -68.15
N ASP A 247 -12.11 58.81 -68.79
CA ASP A 247 -11.32 59.35 -69.90
C ASP A 247 -12.21 59.74 -71.09
N ARG A 248 -13.16 58.87 -71.45
CA ARG A 248 -14.14 59.16 -72.50
C ARG A 248 -14.96 60.41 -72.18
N LYS A 249 -15.38 60.59 -70.92
CA LYS A 249 -16.11 61.79 -70.48
C LYS A 249 -15.24 63.05 -70.62
N ILE A 250 -13.97 62.99 -70.18
CA ILE A 250 -13.01 64.08 -70.34
C ILE A 250 -12.82 64.44 -71.82
N LEU A 251 -12.66 63.44 -72.69
CA LEU A 251 -12.53 63.65 -74.14
C LEU A 251 -13.79 64.26 -74.75
N LEU A 252 -14.98 63.79 -74.37
CA LEU A 252 -16.25 64.37 -74.82
C LEU A 252 -16.39 65.83 -74.40
N ASP A 253 -16.02 66.18 -73.17
CA ASP A 253 -16.07 67.56 -72.69
C ASP A 253 -15.05 68.44 -73.42
N LYS A 254 -13.84 67.92 -73.72
CA LYS A 254 -12.87 68.60 -74.59
C LYS A 254 -13.42 68.83 -76.00
N ILE A 255 -14.06 67.83 -76.60
CA ILE A 255 -14.70 67.94 -77.92
C ILE A 255 -15.81 68.98 -77.90
N LYS A 256 -16.68 68.97 -76.89
CA LYS A 256 -17.73 69.99 -76.72
C LYS A 256 -17.15 71.39 -76.63
N LYS A 257 -16.11 71.59 -75.78
CA LYS A 257 -15.40 72.87 -75.66
C LYS A 257 -14.77 73.32 -76.99
N LYS A 258 -14.12 72.42 -77.73
CA LYS A 258 -13.56 72.73 -79.04
C LYS A 258 -14.63 73.05 -80.07
N LYS A 259 -15.77 72.36 -80.05
CA LYS A 259 -16.93 72.66 -80.90
C LYS A 259 -17.53 74.03 -80.61
N THR A 260 -17.64 74.42 -79.34
CA THR A 260 -18.11 75.77 -78.97
C THR A 260 -17.13 76.85 -79.42
N VAL A 261 -15.82 76.63 -79.23
CA VAL A 261 -14.77 77.55 -79.72
C VAL A 261 -14.83 77.70 -81.24
N LEU A 262 -14.93 76.60 -81.97
CA LEU A 262 -15.03 76.64 -83.44
C LEU A 262 -16.31 77.35 -83.91
N ALA A 263 -17.44 77.17 -83.22
CA ALA A 263 -18.67 77.89 -83.53
C ALA A 263 -18.54 79.39 -83.27
N THR A 264 -17.87 79.80 -82.18
CA THR A 264 -17.58 81.21 -81.92
C THR A 264 -16.62 81.80 -82.96
N GLU A 265 -15.53 81.10 -83.31
CA GLU A 265 -14.58 81.54 -84.34
C GLU A 265 -15.26 81.69 -85.70
N LYS A 266 -16.09 80.73 -86.10
CA LYS A 266 -16.88 80.81 -87.33
C LYS A 266 -17.81 82.02 -87.34
N SER A 267 -18.42 82.34 -86.20
CA SER A 267 -19.31 83.50 -86.06
C SER A 267 -18.52 84.81 -86.12
N SER A 268 -17.35 84.87 -85.47
CA SER A 268 -16.42 86.01 -85.54
C SER A 268 -15.91 86.23 -86.95
N LEU A 269 -15.48 85.18 -87.64
CA LEU A 269 -15.03 85.24 -89.03
C LEU A 269 -16.15 85.72 -89.96
N GLN A 270 -17.39 85.26 -89.74
CA GLN A 270 -18.53 85.72 -90.52
C GLN A 270 -18.80 87.21 -90.27
N ARG A 271 -18.73 87.68 -89.01
CA ARG A 271 -18.86 89.11 -88.67
C ARG A 271 -17.75 89.94 -89.30
N GLU A 272 -16.51 89.48 -89.21
CA GLU A 272 -15.35 90.12 -89.83
C GLU A 272 -15.52 90.21 -91.34
N LYS A 273 -15.90 89.12 -92.01
CA LYS A 273 -16.19 89.12 -93.44
C LYS A 273 -17.27 90.15 -93.82
N THR A 274 -18.36 90.24 -93.06
CA THR A 274 -19.40 91.27 -93.27
C THR A 274 -18.86 92.68 -93.03
N MET A 275 -18.05 92.88 -91.98
CA MET A 275 -17.43 94.16 -91.67
C MET A 275 -16.46 94.58 -92.78
N THR A 276 -15.61 93.67 -93.28
CA THR A 276 -14.72 93.93 -94.41
C THR A 276 -15.51 94.24 -95.68
N GLN A 277 -16.61 93.53 -95.95
CA GLN A 277 -17.48 93.84 -97.09
C GLN A 277 -18.14 95.22 -96.96
N ASN A 278 -18.56 95.61 -95.76
CA ASN A 278 -19.12 96.93 -95.47
C ASN A 278 -18.05 98.03 -95.59
N LEU A 279 -16.84 97.80 -95.09
CA LEU A 279 -15.70 98.71 -95.29
C LEU A 279 -15.38 98.85 -96.77
N GLN A 280 -15.30 97.74 -97.51
CA GLN A 280 -15.07 97.75 -98.95
C GLN A 280 -16.14 98.53 -99.71
N SER A 281 -17.42 98.40 -99.34
CA SER A 281 -18.49 99.19 -99.96
C SER A 281 -18.43 100.66 -99.59
N GLN A 282 -18.06 101.01 -98.35
CA GLN A 282 -17.81 102.40 -97.93
C GLN A 282 -16.62 103.02 -98.69
N PHE A 283 -15.49 102.34 -98.80
CA PHE A 283 -14.33 102.80 -99.56
C PHE A 283 -14.68 103.04 -101.03
N LYS A 284 -15.40 102.11 -101.67
CA LYS A 284 -15.90 102.29 -103.04
C LYS A 284 -16.88 103.45 -103.18
N SER A 285 -17.69 103.71 -102.16
CA SER A 285 -18.60 104.86 -102.14
C SER A 285 -17.86 106.19 -102.01
N LEU A 286 -16.82 106.27 -101.18
CA LEU A 286 -16.08 107.50 -100.91
C LEU A 286 -15.08 107.85 -102.01
N PHE A 287 -14.35 106.86 -102.53
CA PHE A 287 -13.25 107.08 -103.47
C PHE A 287 -13.57 106.69 -104.93
N GLY A 288 -14.80 106.26 -105.19
CA GLY A 288 -15.31 105.89 -106.50
C GLY A 288 -15.21 104.40 -106.82
N GLN A 289 -15.96 103.95 -107.84
CA GLN A 289 -16.02 102.54 -108.30
C GLN A 289 -14.66 101.98 -108.78
N THR A 290 -13.66 102.85 -108.97
CA THR A 290 -12.29 102.51 -109.34
C THR A 290 -11.39 102.13 -108.15
N ASP A 291 -11.87 102.27 -106.90
CA ASP A 291 -11.16 101.79 -105.70
C ASP A 291 -11.44 100.29 -105.45
N PRO A 292 -10.42 99.46 -105.16
CA PRO A 292 -10.61 98.03 -104.86
C PRO A 292 -11.45 97.77 -103.59
N GLY A 293 -11.70 98.79 -102.76
CA GLY A 293 -12.37 98.72 -101.47
C GLY A 293 -11.40 98.59 -100.29
N ASP A 294 -10.10 98.75 -100.53
CA ASP A 294 -9.03 98.65 -99.54
C ASP A 294 -8.34 99.99 -99.28
N GLY A 295 -8.84 101.09 -99.86
CA GLY A 295 -8.27 102.44 -99.71
C GLY A 295 -6.97 102.64 -100.48
N SER A 296 -6.63 101.73 -101.40
CA SER A 296 -5.39 101.82 -102.18
C SER A 296 -5.52 102.65 -103.47
N SER A 297 -6.70 103.22 -103.77
CA SER A 297 -6.88 104.06 -104.97
C SER A 297 -6.01 105.31 -104.96
N ARG A 298 -5.71 105.79 -106.17
CA ARG A 298 -5.00 107.06 -106.38
C ARG A 298 -5.73 108.23 -105.71
N LEU A 299 -7.06 108.20 -105.65
CA LEU A 299 -7.86 109.25 -105.03
C LEU A 299 -7.72 109.23 -103.50
N ALA A 300 -7.82 108.06 -102.87
CA ALA A 300 -7.60 107.89 -101.44
C ALA A 300 -6.18 108.34 -101.03
N LYS A 301 -5.17 107.94 -101.82
CA LYS A 301 -3.78 108.37 -101.62
C LYS A 301 -3.61 109.88 -101.75
N LEU A 302 -4.30 110.54 -102.68
CA LEU A 302 -4.25 112.01 -102.83
C LEU A 302 -4.91 112.73 -101.66
N VAL A 303 -6.02 112.20 -101.12
CA VAL A 303 -6.69 112.78 -99.93
C VAL A 303 -5.80 112.64 -98.69
N VAL A 304 -5.23 111.45 -98.47
CA VAL A 304 -4.29 111.24 -97.36
C VAL A 304 -3.02 112.07 -97.54
N GLN A 305 -2.49 112.18 -98.76
CA GLN A 305 -1.33 113.04 -99.05
C GLN A 305 -1.66 114.52 -98.80
N ALA A 306 -2.86 115.00 -99.15
CA ALA A 306 -3.29 116.36 -98.86
C ALA A 306 -3.44 116.63 -97.35
N GLU A 307 -3.90 115.64 -96.57
CA GLU A 307 -3.98 115.75 -95.11
C GLU A 307 -2.58 115.70 -94.48
N ILE A 308 -1.68 114.84 -94.97
CA ILE A 308 -0.28 114.78 -94.54
C ILE A 308 0.42 116.10 -94.86
N ASP A 309 0.25 116.65 -96.06
CA ASP A 309 0.84 117.94 -96.47
C ASP A 309 0.26 119.12 -95.66
N SER A 310 -0.95 118.98 -95.12
CA SER A 310 -1.60 119.92 -94.18
C SER A 310 -1.01 119.86 -92.77
N ILE A 311 -0.51 118.69 -92.34
CA ILE A 311 0.02 118.45 -90.99
C ILE A 311 1.54 118.74 -90.88
N VAL A 312 2.26 118.92 -92.00
CA VAL A 312 3.71 119.18 -92.01
C VAL A 312 4.09 120.63 -91.62
N SER A 313 3.15 121.47 -91.17
CA SER A 313 3.51 122.74 -90.50
C SER A 313 3.96 122.49 -89.06
N GLU A 314 5.24 122.74 -88.80
CA GLU A 314 5.98 122.55 -87.54
C GLU A 314 5.24 123.11 -86.30
N ASP A 315 4.80 122.23 -85.38
CA ASP A 315 4.28 122.61 -84.06
C ASP A 315 5.16 121.99 -82.93
N PRO A 316 5.85 122.81 -82.10
CA PRO A 316 6.77 122.37 -81.04
C PRO A 316 6.17 121.53 -79.90
N SER A 317 4.85 121.31 -79.87
CA SER A 317 4.16 120.53 -78.82
C SER A 317 4.44 119.03 -78.86
N ILE A 318 4.84 118.48 -80.00
CA ILE A 318 5.01 117.02 -80.21
C ILE A 318 6.26 116.48 -79.50
N GLU A 319 7.28 117.31 -79.30
CA GLU A 319 8.55 116.89 -78.71
C GLU A 319 8.47 116.76 -77.17
N GLU A 320 7.53 117.48 -76.54
CA GLU A 320 7.22 117.36 -75.12
C GLU A 320 6.49 116.04 -74.82
N ASP A 321 5.54 115.66 -75.68
CA ASP A 321 4.81 114.38 -75.58
C ASP A 321 5.77 113.17 -75.72
N ILE A 322 6.71 113.21 -76.67
CA ILE A 322 7.69 112.14 -76.87
C ILE A 322 8.59 111.96 -75.63
N ASN A 323 8.96 113.04 -74.95
CA ASN A 323 9.77 112.96 -73.73
C ASN A 323 8.95 112.41 -72.55
N SER A 324 7.68 112.82 -72.42
CA SER A 324 6.78 112.26 -71.39
C SER A 324 6.56 110.75 -71.54
N GLU A 325 6.50 110.25 -72.78
CA GLU A 325 6.33 108.82 -73.07
C GLU A 325 7.59 108.01 -72.74
N LYS A 326 8.79 108.59 -72.92
CA LYS A 326 10.06 107.96 -72.51
C LYS A 326 10.17 107.84 -71.00
N ASP A 327 9.81 108.89 -70.25
CA ASP A 327 9.83 108.88 -68.78
C ASP A 327 8.83 107.87 -68.20
N TYR A 328 7.65 107.79 -68.81
CA TYR A 328 6.65 106.77 -68.45
C TYR A 328 7.17 105.35 -68.68
N ASN A 329 7.80 105.08 -69.82
CA ASN A 329 8.40 103.77 -70.12
C ASN A 329 9.55 103.40 -69.16
N ALA A 330 10.37 104.37 -68.75
CA ALA A 330 11.41 104.16 -67.75
C ALA A 330 10.81 103.71 -66.41
N THR A 331 9.74 104.40 -65.97
CA THR A 331 9.02 104.07 -64.74
C THR A 331 8.39 102.67 -64.80
N LEU A 332 7.77 102.32 -65.93
CA LEU A 332 7.14 101.02 -66.14
C LEU A 332 8.17 99.87 -66.07
N THR A 333 9.38 100.11 -66.57
CA THR A 333 10.48 99.15 -66.53
C THR A 333 10.98 98.93 -65.10
N GLU A 334 11.03 99.98 -64.28
CA GLU A 334 11.41 99.87 -62.88
C GLU A 334 10.38 99.05 -62.08
N GLU A 335 9.09 99.32 -62.29
CA GLU A 335 8.00 98.57 -61.65
C GLU A 335 7.98 97.09 -62.08
N TYR A 336 8.23 96.80 -63.36
CA TYR A 336 8.39 95.42 -63.84
C TYR A 336 9.52 94.69 -63.09
N ASN A 337 10.68 95.34 -62.92
CA ASN A 337 11.80 94.76 -62.20
C ASN A 337 11.49 94.54 -60.70
N ARG A 338 10.72 95.45 -60.07
CA ARG A 338 10.24 95.25 -58.69
C ARG A 338 9.37 94.01 -58.59
N ILE A 339 8.38 93.85 -59.48
CA ILE A 339 7.49 92.68 -59.50
C ILE A 339 8.28 91.38 -59.66
N MET A 340 9.25 91.35 -60.58
CA MET A 340 10.09 90.17 -60.80
C MET A 340 10.94 89.80 -59.59
N ASN A 341 11.48 90.80 -58.88
CA ASN A 341 12.22 90.57 -57.64
C ASN A 341 11.31 89.99 -56.53
N THR A 342 10.11 90.54 -56.37
CA THR A 342 9.14 90.04 -55.38
C THR A 342 8.72 88.60 -55.67
N LEU A 343 8.49 88.26 -56.94
CA LEU A 343 8.18 86.89 -57.37
C LEU A 343 9.31 85.92 -57.00
N LYS A 344 10.55 86.32 -57.22
CA LYS A 344 11.74 85.52 -56.90
C LYS A 344 11.89 85.28 -55.40
N GLU A 345 11.56 86.27 -54.56
CA GLU A 345 11.55 86.08 -53.10
C GLU A 345 10.43 85.15 -52.65
N LEU A 346 9.22 85.26 -53.22
CA LEU A 346 8.10 84.37 -52.91
C LEU A 346 8.41 82.92 -53.29
N GLU A 347 9.07 82.67 -54.43
CA GLU A 347 9.50 81.34 -54.82
C GLU A 347 10.53 80.75 -53.86
N ARG A 348 11.50 81.55 -53.40
CA ARG A 348 12.46 81.12 -52.36
C ARG A 348 11.73 80.75 -51.08
N HIS A 349 10.79 81.57 -50.63
CA HIS A 349 10.01 81.32 -49.42
C HIS A 349 9.15 80.05 -49.53
N ARG A 350 8.53 79.83 -50.70
CA ARG A 350 7.76 78.62 -50.99
C ARG A 350 8.63 77.37 -50.90
N ASN A 351 9.80 77.39 -51.53
CA ASN A 351 10.70 76.24 -51.54
C ASN A 351 11.27 75.94 -50.15
N TYR A 352 11.54 76.98 -49.36
CA TYR A 352 11.93 76.82 -47.95
C TYR A 352 10.85 76.08 -47.16
N ILE A 353 9.58 76.53 -47.24
CA ILE A 353 8.45 75.91 -46.52
C ILE A 353 8.23 74.46 -46.96
N ILE A 354 8.33 74.18 -48.27
CA ILE A 354 8.18 72.80 -48.79
C ILE A 354 9.27 71.89 -48.23
N ASN A 355 10.51 72.35 -48.13
CA ASN A 355 11.59 71.55 -47.57
C ASN A 355 11.38 71.28 -46.08
N ASP A 356 11.02 72.31 -45.30
CA ASP A 356 10.74 72.21 -43.87
C ASP A 356 9.61 71.19 -43.57
N LEU A 357 8.51 71.26 -44.32
CA LEU A 357 7.39 70.30 -44.20
C LEU A 357 7.79 68.86 -44.60
N ASN A 358 8.69 68.71 -45.57
CA ASN A 358 9.18 67.39 -45.96
C ASN A 358 10.07 66.78 -44.89
N GLU A 359 10.90 67.58 -44.22
CA GLU A 359 11.72 67.13 -43.09
C GLU A 359 10.83 66.68 -41.92
N GLU A 360 9.81 67.48 -41.56
CA GLU A 360 8.85 67.13 -40.50
C GLU A 360 8.10 65.82 -40.81
N ARG A 361 7.70 65.63 -42.08
CA ARG A 361 7.06 64.39 -42.53
C ARG A 361 7.96 63.17 -42.35
N ILE A 362 9.23 63.27 -42.74
CA ILE A 362 10.20 62.17 -42.60
C ILE A 362 10.41 61.84 -41.12
N GLU A 363 10.45 62.84 -40.25
CA GLU A 363 10.57 62.64 -38.81
C GLU A 363 9.34 61.92 -38.22
N CYS A 364 8.14 62.31 -38.64
CA CYS A 364 6.90 61.63 -38.25
C CYS A 364 6.85 60.17 -38.71
N GLU A 365 7.27 59.87 -39.95
CA GLU A 365 7.33 58.50 -40.48
C GLU A 365 8.31 57.63 -39.67
N ARG A 366 9.49 58.16 -39.31
CA ARG A 366 10.48 57.45 -38.48
C ARG A 366 9.96 57.18 -37.08
N LYS A 367 9.29 58.16 -36.46
CA LYS A 367 8.72 58.03 -35.11
C LYS A 367 7.55 57.03 -35.08
N GLY A 368 6.71 57.02 -36.12
CA GLY A 368 5.65 56.04 -36.30
C GLY A 368 6.19 54.61 -36.45
N TYR A 369 7.24 54.43 -37.25
CA TYR A 369 7.89 53.12 -37.42
C TYR A 369 8.52 52.60 -36.12
N LEU A 370 9.16 53.47 -35.33
CA LEU A 370 9.70 53.12 -34.01
C LEU A 370 8.62 52.67 -33.03
N ASN A 371 7.48 53.35 -32.98
CA ASN A 371 6.36 52.96 -32.10
C ASN A 371 5.80 51.58 -32.49
N MET A 372 5.67 51.29 -33.79
CA MET A 372 5.19 50.01 -34.29
C MET A 372 6.14 48.85 -33.90
N LEU A 373 7.45 49.06 -34.03
CA LEU A 373 8.45 48.08 -33.58
C LEU A 373 8.42 47.86 -32.06
N GLN A 374 8.16 48.91 -31.27
CA GLN A 374 8.00 48.78 -29.82
C GLN A 374 6.73 47.99 -29.44
N GLU A 375 5.62 48.19 -30.16
CA GLU A 375 4.40 47.40 -29.97
C GLU A 375 4.62 45.93 -30.33
N GLU A 376 5.27 45.63 -31.46
CA GLU A 376 5.62 44.26 -31.84
C GLU A 376 6.54 43.58 -30.81
N LEU A 377 7.55 44.30 -30.31
CA LEU A 377 8.43 43.82 -29.26
C LEU A 377 7.67 43.53 -27.96
N ASN A 378 6.76 44.42 -27.56
CA ASN A 378 5.93 44.21 -26.37
C ASN A 378 5.01 43.01 -26.51
N VAL A 379 4.41 42.79 -27.69
CA VAL A 379 3.61 41.59 -27.98
C VAL A 379 4.46 40.32 -27.88
N LEU A 380 5.68 40.34 -28.41
CA LEU A 380 6.60 39.20 -28.32
C LEU A 380 7.02 38.90 -26.87
N ILE A 381 7.37 39.92 -26.09
CA ILE A 381 7.72 39.77 -24.66
C ILE A 381 6.53 39.20 -23.86
N SER A 382 5.32 39.69 -24.15
CA SER A 382 4.09 39.22 -23.52
C SER A 382 3.81 37.75 -23.84
N SER A 383 4.06 37.34 -25.09
CA SER A 383 3.87 35.96 -25.55
C SER A 383 4.92 34.97 -25.05
N ALA A 384 6.11 35.45 -24.66
CA ALA A 384 7.19 34.64 -24.10
C ALA A 384 7.13 34.51 -22.56
N SER A 385 6.23 35.25 -21.91
CA SER A 385 6.04 35.28 -20.45
C SER A 385 4.82 34.44 -19.98
N HIS A 386 4.29 33.57 -20.86
CA HIS A 386 3.32 32.51 -20.61
C HIS A 386 3.89 31.19 -21.12
#